data_AF-A0A923DKL9-F1
#
_entry.id   AF-A0A923DKL9-F1
#
_cell.length_a   1.000
_cell.length_b   1.000
_cell.length_c   1.000
_cell.angle_alpha   90.00
_cell.angle_beta   90.00
_cell.angle_gamma   90.00
#
_symmetry.space_group_name_H-M   'P 1'
#
loop_
_entity.id
_entity.type
_entity.pdbx_description
1 polymer ?
#
loop_
_entity_poly.entity_id
_entity_poly.type
_entity_poly.pdbx_seq_one_letter_code
_entity_poly.pdbx_strand_id
1 'polypeptide(L)'
;NRIYVYNDRIFGEKEIGGTDFVFIKTDIKRLGSTRSFKTPDGIDAIMVTKTRALVDAVYDWSRYNTLPRAYGWIAETLKKDPDITEILIDDTLKYSNKGTVKRIGYLLSQIGITADRLLELKRKLGPAKSLIPWIAGQAAKGSVNKEWGLIVNGSIPRS
;
A
#
# COMPACT_ATOMS: atom_id res chain seq x y z
N ASN A 1 1.84 -21.88 2.51
CA ASN A 1 1.46 -20.56 1.95
C ASN A 1 0.34 -20.02 2.83
N ARG A 2 0.43 -18.78 3.32
CA ARG A 2 -0.49 -18.22 4.32
C ARG A 2 -1.43 -17.20 3.69
N ILE A 3 -2.72 -17.27 3.98
CA ILE A 3 -3.75 -16.36 3.46
C ILE A 3 -4.10 -15.34 4.55
N TYR A 4 -3.98 -14.05 4.23
CA TYR A 4 -4.37 -12.97 5.13
C TYR A 4 -5.79 -12.51 4.82
N VAL A 5 -6.67 -12.51 5.82
CA VAL A 5 -8.09 -12.16 5.69
C VAL A 5 -8.39 -10.94 6.53
N TYR A 6 -8.51 -9.79 5.87
CA TYR A 6 -8.95 -8.55 6.50
C TYR A 6 -10.46 -8.55 6.67
N ASN A 7 -10.93 -8.34 7.90
CA ASN A 7 -12.34 -8.40 8.26
C ASN A 7 -12.63 -7.51 9.48
N ASP A 8 -13.89 -7.36 9.89
CA ASP A 8 -14.30 -6.50 11.00
C ASP A 8 -14.78 -7.27 12.25
N ARG A 9 -14.70 -8.62 12.25
CA ARG A 9 -15.32 -9.47 13.29
C ARG A 9 -14.31 -10.33 14.05
N ILE A 10 -13.50 -11.08 13.32
CA ILE A 10 -12.64 -12.16 13.80
C ILE A 10 -11.15 -11.81 13.70
N PHE A 11 -10.38 -12.27 14.67
CA PHE A 11 -8.93 -12.17 14.71
C PHE A 11 -8.32 -13.52 15.09
N GLY A 12 -7.09 -13.79 14.66
CA GLY A 12 -6.33 -14.98 15.04
C GLY A 12 -5.85 -15.80 13.84
N GLU A 13 -5.18 -16.91 14.13
CA GLU A 13 -4.68 -17.85 13.12
C GLU A 13 -5.48 -19.14 13.16
N LYS A 14 -5.78 -19.72 11.99
CA LYS A 14 -6.50 -20.98 11.88
C LYS A 14 -6.10 -21.74 10.63
N GLU A 15 -5.89 -23.03 10.76
CA GLU A 15 -5.75 -23.93 9.62
C GLU A 15 -7.14 -24.37 9.13
N ILE A 16 -7.43 -24.18 7.84
CA ILE A 16 -8.69 -24.59 7.21
C ILE A 16 -8.34 -25.31 5.90
N GLY A 17 -8.69 -26.59 5.80
CA GLY A 17 -8.42 -27.39 4.60
C GLY A 17 -6.94 -27.47 4.23
N GLY A 18 -6.04 -27.57 5.23
CA GLY A 18 -4.59 -27.61 5.02
C GLY A 18 -3.95 -26.26 4.64
N THR A 19 -4.70 -25.15 4.73
CA THR A 19 -4.20 -23.81 4.45
C THR A 19 -4.23 -22.96 5.71
N ASP A 20 -3.13 -22.25 5.99
CA ASP A 20 -3.02 -21.32 7.09
C ASP A 20 -3.73 -20.00 6.77
N PHE A 21 -4.72 -19.64 7.59
CA PHE A 21 -5.39 -18.35 7.53
C PHE A 21 -4.97 -17.48 8.71
N VAL A 22 -4.66 -16.22 8.43
CA VAL A 22 -4.49 -15.17 9.44
C VAL A 22 -5.60 -14.15 9.29
N PHE A 23 -6.51 -14.15 10.25
CA PHE A 23 -7.62 -13.22 10.33
C PHE A 23 -7.15 -11.94 11.02
N ILE A 24 -7.21 -10.84 10.27
CA ILE A 24 -6.83 -9.51 10.74
C ILE A 24 -8.12 -8.71 10.91
N LYS A 25 -8.48 -8.43 12.17
CA LYS A 25 -9.58 -7.53 12.48
C LYS A 25 -9.17 -6.07 12.23
N THR A 26 -9.96 -5.34 11.46
CA THR A 26 -9.75 -3.93 11.13
C THR A 26 -11.06 -3.15 11.20
N ASP A 27 -10.99 -1.83 11.15
CA ASP A 27 -12.18 -0.97 11.11
C ASP A 27 -12.94 -1.17 9.79
N ILE A 28 -14.27 -1.09 9.79
CA ILE A 28 -15.06 -1.27 8.57
C ILE A 28 -14.67 -0.29 7.46
N LYS A 29 -14.22 0.93 7.81
CA LYS A 29 -13.75 1.95 6.86
C LYS A 29 -12.47 1.54 6.13
N ARG A 30 -11.73 0.58 6.69
CA ARG A 30 -10.55 -0.03 6.08
C ARG A 30 -10.90 -1.15 5.09
N LEU A 31 -12.15 -1.61 5.03
CA LEU A 31 -12.61 -2.61 4.07
C LEU A 31 -13.16 -1.95 2.80
N GLY A 32 -12.98 -2.59 1.64
CA GLY A 32 -13.47 -2.10 0.35
C GLY A 32 -12.40 -2.10 -0.75
N SER A 33 -12.73 -1.50 -1.89
CA SER A 33 -12.00 -1.68 -3.16
C SER A 33 -11.76 -3.16 -3.44
N THR A 34 -12.86 -3.89 -3.48
CA THR A 34 -12.91 -5.32 -3.75
C THR A 34 -13.57 -5.59 -5.09
N ARG A 35 -13.33 -6.78 -5.63
CA ARG A 35 -14.03 -7.34 -6.78
C ARG A 35 -14.44 -8.77 -6.45
N SER A 36 -15.60 -9.16 -6.97
CA SER A 36 -15.95 -10.58 -7.03
C SER A 36 -15.22 -11.22 -8.21
N PHE A 37 -14.71 -12.43 -8.01
CA PHE A 37 -14.24 -13.27 -9.10
C PHE A 37 -14.69 -14.70 -8.82
N LYS A 38 -14.96 -15.44 -9.89
CA LYS A 38 -15.24 -16.88 -9.78
C LYS A 38 -13.94 -17.64 -9.67
N THR A 39 -13.85 -18.50 -8.68
CA THR A 39 -12.80 -19.52 -8.57
C THR A 39 -13.00 -20.59 -9.66
N PRO A 40 -11.99 -21.44 -9.95
CA PRO A 40 -12.11 -22.50 -10.96
C PRO A 40 -13.26 -23.49 -10.72
N ASP A 41 -13.66 -23.68 -9.47
CA ASP A 41 -14.79 -24.50 -9.02
C ASP A 41 -16.12 -23.73 -8.95
N GLY A 42 -16.17 -22.49 -9.45
CA GLY A 42 -17.39 -21.70 -9.62
C GLY A 42 -17.84 -20.90 -8.39
N ILE A 43 -17.08 -20.95 -7.29
CA ILE A 43 -17.36 -20.22 -6.04
C ILE A 43 -17.08 -18.73 -6.24
N ASP A 44 -18.02 -17.89 -5.81
CA ASP A 44 -17.82 -16.44 -5.78
C ASP A 44 -16.90 -16.07 -4.61
N ALA A 45 -15.71 -15.57 -4.93
CA ALA A 45 -14.73 -15.12 -3.96
C ALA A 45 -14.55 -13.60 -4.06
N ILE A 46 -14.54 -12.93 -2.91
CA ILE A 46 -14.30 -11.49 -2.82
C ILE A 46 -12.81 -11.28 -2.57
N MET A 47 -12.15 -10.56 -3.49
CA MET A 47 -10.74 -10.20 -3.35
C MET A 47 -10.54 -8.70 -3.49
N VAL A 48 -9.48 -8.19 -2.90
CA VAL A 48 -9.05 -6.81 -3.11
C VAL A 48 -8.71 -6.57 -4.59
N THR A 49 -8.99 -5.36 -5.06
CA THR A 49 -8.54 -4.88 -6.37
C THR A 49 -7.01 -4.77 -6.40
N LYS A 50 -6.45 -4.65 -7.61
CA LYS A 50 -5.00 -4.56 -7.82
C LYS A 50 -4.39 -3.35 -7.08
N THR A 51 -4.97 -2.16 -7.26
CA THR A 51 -4.53 -0.91 -6.60
C THR A 51 -4.63 -1.03 -5.08
N ARG A 52 -5.71 -1.62 -4.57
CA ARG A 52 -5.88 -1.85 -3.15
C ARG A 52 -4.80 -2.77 -2.56
N ALA A 53 -4.47 -3.86 -3.26
CA ALA A 53 -3.39 -4.75 -2.86
C ALA A 53 -2.03 -4.03 -2.80
N LEU A 54 -1.75 -3.14 -3.75
CA LEU A 54 -0.51 -2.33 -3.77
C LEU A 54 -0.45 -1.36 -2.57
N VAL A 55 -1.57 -0.73 -2.21
CA VAL A 55 -1.67 0.13 -1.03
C VAL A 55 -1.42 -0.68 0.25
N ASP A 56 -2.05 -1.84 0.39
CA ASP A 56 -1.89 -2.70 1.57
C ASP A 56 -0.45 -3.25 1.68
N ALA A 57 0.24 -3.51 0.57
CA ALA A 57 1.65 -3.90 0.57
C ALA A 57 2.58 -2.83 1.17
N VAL A 58 2.22 -1.54 1.06
CA VAL A 58 2.97 -0.44 1.69
C VAL A 58 2.50 -0.20 3.12
N TYR A 59 1.19 -0.30 3.37
CA TYR A 59 0.60 -0.06 4.69
C TYR A 59 1.00 -1.13 5.71
N ASP A 60 0.83 -2.39 5.36
CA ASP A 60 1.11 -3.55 6.23
C ASP A 60 2.46 -4.18 5.88
N TRP A 61 3.41 -3.37 5.43
CA TRP A 61 4.71 -3.81 4.92
C TRP A 61 5.47 -4.76 5.85
N SER A 62 5.26 -4.70 7.16
CA SER A 62 5.90 -5.61 8.12
C SER A 62 5.47 -7.06 7.93
N ARG A 63 4.24 -7.28 7.44
CA ARG A 63 3.72 -8.62 7.11
C ARG A 63 4.25 -9.14 5.79
N TYR A 64 4.53 -8.23 4.86
CA TYR A 64 5.02 -8.57 3.54
C TYR A 64 6.57 -8.56 3.47
N ASN A 65 7.26 -7.92 4.43
CA ASN A 65 8.70 -7.64 4.44
C ASN A 65 9.19 -6.99 3.13
N THR A 66 8.44 -6.01 2.61
CA THR A 66 8.52 -5.66 1.18
C THR A 66 8.63 -4.18 0.84
N LEU A 67 8.82 -3.19 1.72
CA LEU A 67 8.72 -1.78 1.26
C LEU A 67 9.46 -1.47 -0.06
N PRO A 68 10.76 -1.79 -0.22
CA PRO A 68 11.43 -1.63 -1.52
C PRO A 68 10.77 -2.41 -2.67
N ARG A 69 10.36 -3.66 -2.42
CA ARG A 69 9.70 -4.51 -3.41
C ARG A 69 8.29 -4.03 -3.78
N ALA A 70 7.50 -3.58 -2.81
CA ALA A 70 6.19 -3.00 -2.99
C ALA A 70 6.26 -1.72 -3.83
N TYR A 71 7.29 -0.89 -3.61
CA TYR A 71 7.56 0.26 -4.47
C TYR A 71 7.88 -0.16 -5.91
N GLY A 72 8.68 -1.22 -6.08
CA GLY A 72 8.94 -1.82 -7.38
C GLY A 72 7.65 -2.28 -8.08
N TRP A 73 6.78 -3.01 -7.39
CA TRP A 73 5.50 -3.46 -7.95
C TRP A 73 4.61 -2.30 -8.37
N ILE A 74 4.53 -1.22 -7.58
CA ILE A 74 3.78 -0.02 -7.95
C ILE A 74 4.38 0.59 -9.22
N ALA A 75 5.69 0.84 -9.25
CA ALA A 75 6.35 1.46 -10.39
C ALA A 75 6.17 0.64 -11.68
N GLU A 76 6.35 -0.69 -11.60
CA GLU A 76 6.16 -1.58 -12.74
C GLU A 76 4.70 -1.66 -13.20
N THR A 77 3.76 -1.65 -12.26
CA THR A 77 2.33 -1.68 -12.60
C THR A 77 1.94 -0.39 -13.32
N LEU A 78 2.34 0.77 -12.81
CA LEU A 78 2.03 2.06 -13.44
C LEU A 78 2.74 2.25 -14.78
N LYS A 79 3.93 1.65 -14.96
CA LYS A 79 4.59 1.63 -16.27
C LYS A 79 3.80 0.81 -17.30
N LYS A 80 3.21 -0.32 -16.89
CA LYS A 80 2.44 -1.21 -17.77
C LYS A 80 1.01 -0.73 -18.00
N ASP A 81 0.46 -0.02 -17.03
CA ASP A 81 -0.95 0.34 -16.95
C ASP A 81 -1.09 1.74 -16.29
N PRO A 82 -0.76 2.83 -17.02
CA PRO A 82 -0.74 4.18 -16.43
C PRO A 82 -2.12 4.66 -15.98
N ASP A 83 -3.20 4.12 -16.55
CA ASP A 83 -4.57 4.55 -16.33
C ASP A 83 -5.05 4.25 -14.89
N ILE A 84 -4.46 3.27 -14.21
CA ILE A 84 -4.83 2.97 -12.81
C ILE A 84 -4.26 3.98 -11.80
N THR A 85 -3.46 4.96 -12.24
CA THR A 85 -2.80 5.91 -11.34
C THR A 85 -3.80 6.66 -10.47
N GLU A 86 -4.93 7.12 -11.03
CA GLU A 86 -5.96 7.83 -10.26
C GLU A 86 -6.62 6.90 -9.23
N ILE A 87 -6.93 5.66 -9.64
CA ILE A 87 -7.51 4.66 -8.74
C ILE A 87 -6.56 4.33 -7.58
N LEU A 88 -5.24 4.28 -7.83
CA LEU A 88 -4.24 4.10 -6.78
C LEU A 88 -4.17 5.29 -5.82
N ILE A 89 -4.29 6.52 -6.34
CA ILE A 89 -4.34 7.74 -5.53
C ILE A 89 -5.60 7.72 -4.64
N ASP A 90 -6.76 7.39 -5.21
CA ASP A 90 -8.03 7.27 -4.48
C ASP A 90 -7.97 6.20 -3.39
N ASP A 91 -7.47 5.01 -3.70
CA ASP A 91 -7.29 3.95 -2.70
C ASP A 91 -6.31 4.37 -1.60
N THR A 92 -5.27 5.13 -1.95
CA THR A 92 -4.33 5.70 -0.97
C THR A 92 -5.04 6.74 -0.08
N LEU A 93 -5.83 7.64 -0.65
CA LEU A 93 -6.61 8.64 0.08
C LEU A 93 -7.67 8.02 0.97
N LYS A 94 -8.26 6.89 0.58
CA LYS A 94 -9.36 6.28 1.33
C LYS A 94 -8.85 5.32 2.40
N TYR A 95 -7.92 4.44 2.05
CA TYR A 95 -7.59 3.30 2.90
C TYR A 95 -6.28 3.47 3.68
N SER A 96 -5.43 4.46 3.39
CA SER A 96 -4.12 4.59 4.05
C SER A 96 -4.08 5.45 5.31
N ASN A 97 -3.05 5.22 6.15
CA ASN A 97 -2.59 6.15 7.19
C ASN A 97 -1.62 7.19 6.62
N LYS A 98 -1.25 8.19 7.44
CA LYS A 98 -0.31 9.25 7.02
C LYS A 98 1.04 8.70 6.55
N GLY A 99 1.57 7.64 7.17
CA GLY A 99 2.86 7.07 6.78
C GLY A 99 2.84 6.46 5.37
N THR A 100 1.79 5.73 5.03
CA THR A 100 1.58 5.18 3.69
C THR A 100 1.35 6.28 2.66
N VAL A 101 0.56 7.31 2.98
CA VAL A 101 0.36 8.48 2.08
C VAL A 101 1.69 9.17 1.76
N LYS A 102 2.56 9.39 2.75
CA LYS A 102 3.90 9.95 2.53
C LYS A 102 4.72 9.10 1.58
N ARG A 103 4.73 7.79 1.79
CA ARG A 103 5.53 6.85 1.01
C ARG A 103 5.04 6.74 -0.43
N ILE A 104 3.74 6.50 -0.63
CA ILE A 104 3.16 6.40 -1.98
C ILE A 104 3.29 7.75 -2.70
N GLY A 105 2.98 8.86 -2.03
CA GLY A 105 3.13 10.18 -2.65
C GLY A 105 4.57 10.48 -3.09
N TYR A 106 5.56 10.16 -2.25
CA TYR A 106 6.97 10.29 -2.64
C TYR A 106 7.31 9.38 -3.83
N LEU A 107 6.89 8.11 -3.80
CA LEU A 107 7.11 7.18 -4.92
C LEU A 107 6.56 7.73 -6.24
N LEU A 108 5.30 8.19 -6.22
CA LEU A 108 4.64 8.73 -7.41
C LEU A 108 5.37 9.96 -7.94
N SER A 109 5.87 10.84 -7.06
CA SER A 109 6.68 11.98 -7.48
C SER A 109 8.01 11.56 -8.13
N GLN A 110 8.66 10.49 -7.64
CA GLN A 110 9.92 9.98 -8.19
C GLN A 110 9.76 9.35 -9.57
N ILE A 111 8.60 8.78 -9.88
CA ILE A 111 8.31 8.19 -11.20
C ILE A 111 7.67 9.19 -12.18
N GLY A 112 7.61 10.47 -11.83
CA GLY A 112 7.20 11.55 -12.73
C GLY A 112 5.71 11.89 -12.73
N ILE A 113 4.92 11.42 -11.75
CA ILE A 113 3.54 11.90 -11.60
C ILE A 113 3.56 13.36 -11.16
N THR A 114 2.81 14.17 -11.89
CA THR A 114 2.81 15.63 -11.77
C THR A 114 2.24 16.10 -10.43
N ALA A 115 2.71 17.26 -9.96
CA ALA A 115 2.42 17.75 -8.62
C ALA A 115 0.94 18.10 -8.39
N ASP A 116 0.21 18.47 -9.45
CA ASP A 116 -1.23 18.71 -9.48
C ASP A 116 -2.03 17.44 -9.15
N ARG A 117 -1.67 16.30 -9.75
CA ARG A 117 -2.29 15.00 -9.48
C ARG A 117 -2.04 14.52 -8.05
N LEU A 118 -0.93 14.94 -7.44
CA LEU A 118 -0.56 14.59 -6.06
C LEU A 118 -1.06 15.58 -5.02
N LEU A 119 -1.80 16.62 -5.42
CA LEU A 119 -2.24 17.69 -4.53
C LEU A 119 -3.13 17.16 -3.40
N GLU A 120 -4.02 16.22 -3.69
CA GLU A 120 -4.94 15.66 -2.70
C GLU A 120 -4.22 14.88 -1.61
N LEU A 121 -3.20 14.10 -1.99
CA LEU A 121 -2.34 13.38 -1.04
C LEU A 121 -1.62 14.37 -0.13
N LYS A 122 -1.10 15.47 -0.68
CA LYS A 122 -0.47 16.55 0.10
C LYS A 122 -1.45 17.22 1.06
N ARG A 123 -2.69 17.50 0.60
CA ARG A 123 -3.76 18.05 1.44
C ARG A 123 -4.09 17.12 2.61
N LYS A 124 -4.22 15.81 2.36
CA LYS A 124 -4.47 14.80 3.39
C LYS A 124 -3.36 14.74 4.47
N LEU A 125 -2.11 15.03 4.11
CA LEU A 125 -1.01 15.09 5.08
C LEU A 125 -1.06 16.32 5.98
N GLY A 126 -1.55 17.45 5.46
CA GLY A 126 -1.56 18.73 6.14
C GLY A 126 -0.15 19.34 6.31
N PRO A 127 -0.04 20.43 7.09
CA PRO A 127 1.21 21.21 7.23
C PRO A 127 2.28 20.51 8.08
N ALA A 128 1.87 19.73 9.09
CA ALA A 128 2.80 19.04 9.99
C ALA A 128 3.20 17.66 9.44
N LYS A 129 4.42 17.56 8.92
CA LYS A 129 4.98 16.33 8.35
C LYS A 129 6.15 15.84 9.20
N SER A 130 5.85 15.08 10.25
CA SER A 130 6.89 14.35 11.00
C SER A 130 7.77 13.52 10.06
N LEU A 131 9.06 13.45 10.31
CA LEU A 131 9.94 12.65 9.45
C LEU A 131 9.79 11.16 9.78
N ILE A 132 9.57 10.33 8.75
CA ILE A 132 9.60 8.87 8.86
C ILE A 132 10.61 8.30 7.86
N PRO A 133 11.20 7.13 8.14
CA PRO A 133 12.10 6.50 7.18
C PRO A 133 11.34 6.04 5.93
N TRP A 134 11.96 6.29 4.78
CA TRP A 134 11.52 5.83 3.47
C TRP A 134 11.44 4.30 3.43
N ILE A 135 12.50 3.63 3.86
CA ILE A 135 12.56 2.20 4.11
C ILE A 135 12.50 1.98 5.62
N ALA A 136 11.34 1.51 6.10
CA ALA A 136 11.17 1.16 7.50
C ALA A 136 12.06 -0.04 7.90
N GLY A 137 12.48 -0.08 9.16
CA GLY A 137 13.39 -1.11 9.69
C GLY A 137 14.88 -0.87 9.41
N GLN A 138 15.22 0.02 8.47
CA GLN A 138 16.61 0.45 8.25
C GLN A 138 16.96 1.67 9.11
N ALA A 139 18.25 1.89 9.33
CA ALA A 139 18.73 3.09 10.01
C ALA A 139 18.20 4.35 9.31
N ALA A 140 17.69 5.31 10.09
CA ALA A 140 17.17 6.57 9.57
C ALA A 140 18.32 7.54 9.21
N LYS A 141 19.19 7.12 8.30
CA LYS A 141 20.35 7.88 7.81
C LYS A 141 20.21 8.10 6.32
N GLY A 142 20.22 9.36 5.89
CA GLY A 142 20.07 9.73 4.48
C GLY A 142 19.55 11.16 4.31
N SER A 143 19.19 11.53 3.08
CA SER A 143 18.69 12.87 2.77
C SER A 143 17.25 13.07 3.23
N VAL A 144 16.89 14.28 3.63
CA VAL A 144 15.52 14.61 4.04
C VAL A 144 14.73 15.11 2.83
N ASN A 145 13.62 14.44 2.51
CA ASN A 145 12.59 14.96 1.63
C ASN A 145 11.51 15.67 2.48
N LYS A 146 11.59 17.00 2.57
CA LYS A 146 10.66 17.82 3.36
C LYS A 146 9.25 17.84 2.78
N GLU A 147 9.13 17.72 1.46
CA GLU A 147 7.86 17.75 0.75
C GLU A 147 6.92 16.62 1.21
N TRP A 148 7.45 15.41 1.38
CA TRP A 148 6.68 14.25 1.84
C TRP A 148 6.97 13.88 3.30
N GLY A 149 7.89 14.56 3.98
CA GLY A 149 8.25 14.27 5.36
C GLY A 149 8.94 12.92 5.51
N LEU A 150 9.95 12.67 4.70
CA LEU A 150 10.69 11.40 4.65
C LEU A 150 12.19 11.59 4.89
N ILE A 151 12.79 10.59 5.52
CA ILE A 151 14.24 10.37 5.50
C ILE A 151 14.50 9.31 4.43
N VAL A 152 15.11 9.71 3.31
CA VAL A 152 15.43 8.85 2.17
C VAL A 152 16.67 8.04 2.52
N ASN A 153 16.45 6.88 3.13
CA ASN A 153 17.48 6.00 3.70
C ASN A 153 17.76 4.74 2.87
N GLY A 154 17.33 4.71 1.60
CA GLY A 154 17.52 3.58 0.70
C GLY A 154 16.95 3.82 -0.69
N SER A 155 17.15 2.87 -1.59
CA SER A 155 16.69 2.91 -2.98
C SER A 155 15.56 1.91 -3.25
N ILE A 156 14.82 2.16 -4.33
CA ILE A 156 13.90 1.18 -4.92
C ILE A 156 14.75 0.19 -5.73
N PRO A 157 14.48 -1.12 -5.69
CA PRO A 157 15.14 -2.08 -6.57
C PRO A 157 14.95 -1.65 -8.03
N ARG A 158 16.03 -1.60 -8.81
CA ARG A 158 15.92 -1.41 -10.25
C ARG A 158 15.47 -2.73 -10.86
N SER A 159 14.40 -2.70 -11.66
CA SER A 159 14.02 -3.79 -12.57
C SER A 159 15.12 -4.04 -13.59
#